data_AF-A0A1J9P3R7-F1
#
_entry.id   AF-A0A1J9P3R7-F1
#
_cell.length_a   1.000
_cell.length_b   1.000
_cell.length_c   1.000
_cell.angle_alpha   90.00
_cell.angle_beta   90.00
_cell.angle_gamma   90.00
#
_symmetry.space_group_name_H-M   'P 1'
#
loop_
_entity.id
_entity.type
_entity.pdbx_description
1 polymer ?
#
loop_
_entity_poly.entity_id
_entity_poly.type
_entity_poly.pdbx_seq_one_letter_code
_entity_poly.pdbx_strand_id
1 'polypeptide(L)'
;MQSGELENPDQHRAATLSIEDPLRSSYPEWDLMDDRRKQKFRNRFHEQKRQGARSWRMASVVGLGTLLAGGDTLAKVIKNHSTYPLSKLDAVISYVANAHPDVISLYYEFDDLVKQILLGETLTARPAEQVIDDGISRAAAANPTTQKAKENWQQIDPASVSQKFLEEFLHHYA
;
A
#
# COMPACT_ATOMS: atom_id res chain seq x y z
N MET A 1 24.85 13.66 -22.34
CA MET A 1 23.43 13.33 -22.53
C MET A 1 23.35 12.22 -23.56
N GLN A 2 23.26 10.97 -23.12
CA GLN A 2 22.98 9.83 -24.01
C GLN A 2 21.54 9.42 -23.78
N SER A 3 20.77 9.54 -24.85
CA SER A 3 19.40 9.06 -25.03
C SER A 3 19.31 7.59 -24.62
N GLY A 4 18.26 7.27 -23.85
CA GLY A 4 18.02 5.94 -23.30
C GLY A 4 18.14 4.84 -24.33
N GLU A 5 19.00 3.86 -24.03
CA GLU A 5 19.01 2.57 -24.69
C GLU A 5 17.65 1.91 -24.49
N LEU A 6 16.86 1.95 -25.55
CA LEU A 6 15.86 0.97 -26.00
C LEU A 6 15.42 -0.04 -24.93
N GLU A 7 14.31 0.28 -24.26
CA GLU A 7 13.44 -0.72 -23.65
C GLU A 7 13.14 -1.79 -24.71
N ASN A 8 13.35 -3.06 -24.38
CA ASN A 8 13.07 -4.20 -25.24
C ASN A 8 11.63 -4.07 -25.78
N PRO A 9 11.37 -4.19 -27.11
CA PRO A 9 10.03 -4.10 -27.69
C PRO A 9 9.00 -4.97 -26.99
N ASP A 10 9.42 -6.15 -26.50
CA ASP A 10 8.57 -7.06 -25.74
C ASP A 10 8.24 -6.54 -24.33
N GLN A 11 9.18 -5.84 -23.68
CA GLN A 11 8.94 -5.18 -22.39
C GLN A 11 7.97 -4.02 -22.55
N HIS A 12 8.12 -3.21 -23.60
CA HIS A 12 7.19 -2.13 -23.91
C HIS A 12 5.78 -2.67 -24.21
N ARG A 13 5.70 -3.77 -24.96
CA ARG A 13 4.43 -4.46 -25.27
C ARG A 13 3.77 -5.03 -24.00
N ALA A 14 4.54 -5.71 -23.15
CA ALA A 14 4.05 -6.25 -21.87
C ALA A 14 3.57 -5.14 -20.92
N ALA A 15 4.32 -4.04 -20.81
CA ALA A 15 3.92 -2.88 -20.02
C ALA A 15 2.61 -2.27 -20.54
N THR A 16 2.43 -2.19 -21.85
CA THR A 16 1.20 -1.70 -22.48
C THR A 16 0.01 -2.62 -22.16
N LEU A 17 0.16 -3.94 -22.35
CA LEU A 17 -0.91 -4.91 -22.07
C LEU A 17 -1.30 -4.94 -20.58
N SER A 18 -0.33 -4.80 -19.68
CA SER A 18 -0.57 -4.75 -18.22
C SER A 18 -1.47 -3.57 -17.77
N ILE A 19 -1.72 -2.61 -18.66
CA ILE A 19 -2.57 -1.44 -18.43
C ILE A 19 -3.83 -1.53 -19.29
N GLU A 20 -3.71 -1.90 -20.57
CA GLU A 20 -4.85 -1.92 -21.49
C GLU A 20 -5.86 -3.01 -21.17
N ASP A 21 -5.42 -4.21 -20.75
CA ASP A 21 -6.35 -5.31 -20.48
C ASP A 21 -7.24 -5.03 -19.25
N PRO A 22 -6.70 -4.58 -18.09
CA PRO A 22 -7.53 -4.15 -16.98
C PRO A 22 -8.47 -2.99 -17.34
N LEU A 23 -8.01 -2.03 -18.15
CA LEU A 23 -8.82 -0.88 -18.57
C LEU A 23 -9.95 -1.32 -19.49
N ARG A 24 -9.70 -2.17 -20.48
CA ARG A 24 -10.73 -2.72 -21.37
C ARG A 24 -11.73 -3.56 -20.59
N SER A 25 -11.29 -4.33 -19.58
CA SER A 25 -12.18 -5.08 -18.70
C SER A 25 -13.05 -4.17 -17.81
N SER A 26 -12.51 -3.04 -17.37
CA SER A 26 -13.23 -2.10 -16.49
C SER A 26 -14.16 -1.14 -17.25
N TYR A 27 -13.93 -0.94 -18.54
CA TYR A 27 -14.65 0.01 -19.38
C TYR A 27 -15.10 -0.66 -20.68
N PRO A 28 -16.34 -1.20 -20.76
CA PRO A 28 -16.84 -1.92 -21.93
C PRO A 28 -16.77 -1.13 -23.26
N GLU A 29 -16.85 0.19 -23.17
CA GLU A 29 -16.76 1.11 -24.31
C GLU A 29 -15.32 1.54 -24.66
N TRP A 30 -14.30 0.94 -24.05
CA TRP A 30 -12.88 1.30 -24.20
C TRP A 30 -12.47 1.50 -25.66
N ASP A 31 -12.79 0.55 -26.54
CA ASP A 31 -12.37 0.60 -27.94
C ASP A 31 -13.08 1.71 -28.74
N LEU A 32 -14.25 2.17 -28.28
CA LEU A 32 -15.03 3.27 -28.87
C LEU A 32 -14.62 4.66 -28.36
N MET A 33 -13.78 4.75 -27.33
CA MET A 33 -13.34 6.02 -26.76
C MET A 33 -12.31 6.72 -27.65
N ASP A 34 -12.40 8.05 -27.72
CA ASP A 34 -11.35 8.89 -28.30
C ASP A 34 -10.03 8.79 -27.51
N ASP A 35 -8.92 9.14 -28.16
CA ASP A 35 -7.58 9.05 -27.57
C ASP A 35 -7.42 9.92 -26.32
N ARG A 36 -8.11 11.06 -26.26
CA ARG A 36 -8.05 11.97 -25.11
C ARG A 36 -8.69 11.33 -23.87
N ARG A 37 -9.82 10.64 -24.04
CA ARG A 37 -10.50 9.88 -22.98
C ARG A 37 -9.66 8.68 -22.56
N LYS A 38 -9.13 7.90 -23.50
CA LYS A 38 -8.21 6.78 -23.21
C LYS A 38 -7.01 7.26 -22.40
N GLN A 39 -6.39 8.37 -22.79
CA GLN A 39 -5.26 8.94 -22.07
C GLN A 39 -5.63 9.38 -20.64
N LYS A 40 -6.82 9.97 -20.44
CA LYS A 40 -7.30 10.32 -19.09
C LYS A 40 -7.44 9.09 -18.20
N PHE A 41 -7.97 7.99 -18.72
CA PHE A 41 -8.10 6.74 -17.97
C PHE A 41 -6.75 6.09 -17.70
N ARG A 42 -5.83 6.07 -18.67
CA ARG A 42 -4.44 5.61 -18.46
C ARG A 42 -3.76 6.41 -17.35
N ASN A 43 -3.85 7.74 -17.38
CA ASN A 43 -3.29 8.60 -16.34
C ASN A 43 -3.88 8.29 -14.96
N ARG A 44 -5.20 8.10 -14.89
CA ARG A 44 -5.87 7.70 -13.64
C ARG A 44 -5.38 6.33 -13.16
N PHE A 45 -5.26 5.36 -14.05
CA PHE A 45 -4.75 4.02 -13.73
C PHE A 45 -3.32 4.07 -13.20
N HIS A 46 -2.42 4.82 -13.87
CA HIS A 46 -1.06 5.05 -13.38
C HIS A 46 -1.03 5.68 -12.00
N GLU A 47 -1.92 6.64 -11.74
CA GLU A 47 -2.07 7.21 -10.40
C GLU A 47 -2.48 6.15 -9.38
N GLN A 48 -3.53 5.38 -9.67
CA GLN A 48 -3.98 4.31 -8.78
C GLN A 48 -2.88 3.25 -8.55
N LYS A 49 -2.14 2.86 -9.58
CA LYS A 49 -1.00 1.94 -9.45
C LYS A 49 0.08 2.49 -8.51
N ARG A 50 0.44 3.77 -8.66
CA ARG A 50 1.42 4.44 -7.79
C ARG A 50 0.94 4.50 -6.35
N GLN A 51 -0.34 4.82 -6.13
CA GLN A 51 -0.92 4.84 -4.79
C GLN A 51 -0.99 3.44 -4.18
N GLY A 52 -1.43 2.45 -4.95
CA GLY A 52 -1.45 1.04 -4.53
C GLY A 52 -0.06 0.56 -4.11
N ALA A 53 0.98 0.85 -4.89
CA ALA A 53 2.36 0.50 -4.53
C ALA A 53 2.83 1.16 -3.21
N ARG A 54 2.42 2.41 -2.96
CA ARG A 54 2.75 3.12 -1.71
C ARG A 54 1.99 2.57 -0.51
N SER A 55 0.70 2.29 -0.68
CA SER A 55 -0.13 1.64 0.32
C SER A 55 0.39 0.25 0.66
N TRP A 56 0.78 -0.53 -0.36
CA TRP A 56 1.40 -1.85 -0.19
C TRP A 56 2.71 -1.77 0.60
N ARG A 57 3.58 -0.82 0.23
CA ARG A 57 4.84 -0.59 0.93
C ARG A 57 4.65 -0.26 2.41
N MET A 58 3.66 0.57 2.71
CA MET A 58 3.31 0.84 4.10
C MET A 58 2.76 -0.40 4.80
N ALA A 59 1.75 -1.04 4.23
CA ALA A 59 1.09 -2.23 4.78
C ALA A 59 2.07 -3.38 5.05
N SER A 60 3.08 -3.56 4.21
CA SER A 60 4.10 -4.59 4.40
C SER A 60 4.96 -4.40 5.66
N VAL A 61 5.04 -3.17 6.18
CA VAL A 61 5.82 -2.86 7.39
C VAL A 61 4.93 -2.73 8.61
N VAL A 62 3.76 -2.09 8.48
CA VAL A 62 2.90 -1.74 9.62
C VAL A 62 1.67 -2.65 9.78
N GLY A 63 1.52 -3.67 8.95
CA GLY A 63 0.37 -4.58 8.92
C GLY A 63 -0.64 -4.25 7.81
N LEU A 64 -1.24 -5.29 7.23
CA LEU A 64 -2.24 -5.18 6.16
C LEU A 64 -3.47 -4.40 6.59
N GLY A 65 -3.87 -4.51 7.85
CA GLY A 65 -5.00 -3.79 8.44
C GLY A 65 -4.89 -2.28 8.33
N THR A 66 -3.71 -1.71 8.12
CA THR A 66 -3.53 -0.28 7.86
C THR A 66 -4.31 0.19 6.62
N LEU A 67 -4.56 -0.71 5.66
CA LEU A 67 -5.35 -0.42 4.46
C LEU A 67 -6.84 -0.16 4.77
N LEU A 68 -7.34 -0.65 5.90
CA LEU A 68 -8.71 -0.40 6.38
C LEU A 68 -8.73 0.64 7.52
N ALA A 69 -7.86 0.47 8.51
CA ALA A 69 -7.89 1.23 9.76
C ALA A 69 -6.99 2.49 9.76
N GLY A 70 -6.17 2.69 8.73
CA GLY A 70 -5.27 3.84 8.62
C GLY A 70 -5.97 5.20 8.54
N GLY A 71 -7.25 5.20 8.13
CA GLY A 71 -8.10 6.39 8.07
C GLY A 71 -7.60 7.48 7.10
N ASP A 72 -8.31 8.60 7.10
CA ASP A 72 -8.09 9.70 6.14
C ASP A 72 -6.73 10.37 6.27
N THR A 73 -6.18 10.46 7.47
CA THR A 73 -4.89 11.11 7.71
C THR A 73 -3.78 10.33 7.02
N LEU A 74 -3.77 9.00 7.16
CA LEU A 74 -2.77 8.16 6.54
C LEU A 74 -2.95 8.08 5.03
N ALA A 75 -4.20 7.98 4.56
CA ALA A 75 -4.53 8.06 3.15
C ALA A 75 -4.03 9.37 2.53
N LYS A 76 -4.17 10.50 3.24
CA LYS A 76 -3.62 11.80 2.84
C LYS A 76 -2.11 11.79 2.81
N VAL A 77 -1.42 11.17 3.76
CA VAL A 77 0.05 11.04 3.73
C VAL A 77 0.47 10.26 2.49
N ILE A 78 -0.11 9.09 2.24
CA ILE A 78 0.20 8.26 1.07
C ILE A 78 -0.05 9.05 -0.23
N LYS A 79 -1.21 9.70 -0.33
CA LYS A 79 -1.63 10.48 -1.51
C LYS A 79 -0.79 11.74 -1.72
N ASN A 80 -0.56 12.53 -0.68
CA ASN A 80 0.21 13.76 -0.75
C ASN A 80 1.69 13.48 -1.00
N HIS A 81 2.19 12.33 -0.57
CA HIS A 81 3.55 11.94 -0.90
C HIS A 81 3.73 11.51 -2.36
N SER A 82 2.68 11.40 -3.18
CA SER A 82 2.80 11.16 -4.63
C SER A 82 3.71 12.15 -5.35
N THR A 83 3.75 13.40 -4.87
CA THR A 83 4.61 14.48 -5.36
C THR A 83 5.98 14.52 -4.67
N TYR A 84 6.19 13.73 -3.61
CA TYR A 84 7.42 13.67 -2.83
C TYR A 84 8.21 12.36 -3.09
N PRO A 85 9.53 12.37 -2.84
CA PRO A 85 10.37 11.17 -2.98
C PRO A 85 9.90 10.03 -2.08
N LEU A 86 10.05 8.79 -2.56
CA LEU A 86 9.73 7.57 -1.79
C LEU A 86 10.48 7.51 -0.45
N SER A 87 11.70 8.05 -0.38
CA SER A 87 12.47 8.11 0.87
C SER A 87 11.77 8.87 2.00
N LYS A 88 10.93 9.88 1.70
CA LYS A 88 10.12 10.54 2.72
C LYS A 88 9.00 9.64 3.23
N LEU A 89 8.38 8.87 2.34
CA LEU A 89 7.38 7.88 2.74
C LEU A 89 8.04 6.80 3.61
N ASP A 90 9.23 6.33 3.24
CA ASP A 90 9.97 5.33 4.02
C ASP A 90 10.33 5.81 5.42
N ALA A 91 10.71 7.08 5.55
CA ALA A 91 10.97 7.70 6.85
C ALA A 91 9.71 7.75 7.71
N VAL A 92 8.54 8.08 7.12
CA VAL A 92 7.26 8.07 7.84
C VAL A 92 6.86 6.65 8.24
N ILE A 93 6.98 5.68 7.34
CA ILE A 93 6.71 4.26 7.63
C ILE A 93 7.58 3.79 8.80
N SER A 94 8.89 4.07 8.74
CA SER A 94 9.84 3.70 9.79
C SER A 94 9.53 4.42 11.11
N TYR A 95 9.12 5.69 11.06
CA TYR A 95 8.70 6.42 12.25
C TYR A 95 7.46 5.80 12.90
N VAL A 96 6.42 5.51 12.12
CA VAL A 96 5.20 4.86 12.63
C VAL A 96 5.55 3.50 13.24
N ALA A 97 6.36 2.71 12.52
CA ALA A 97 6.82 1.40 12.96
C ALA A 97 7.47 1.41 14.35
N ASN A 98 8.30 2.41 14.61
CA ASN A 98 9.10 2.49 15.85
C ASN A 98 8.43 3.30 16.97
N ALA A 99 7.68 4.34 16.63
CA ALA A 99 7.10 5.26 17.61
C ALA A 99 5.69 4.85 18.06
N HIS A 100 4.97 4.04 17.28
CA HIS A 100 3.56 3.73 17.52
C HIS A 100 3.26 2.21 17.48
N PRO A 101 3.94 1.38 18.29
CA PRO A 101 3.72 -0.07 18.30
C PRO A 101 2.27 -0.45 18.63
N ASP A 102 1.59 0.26 19.52
CA ASP A 102 0.19 -0.03 19.88
C ASP A 102 -0.78 0.21 18.70
N VAL A 103 -0.49 1.20 17.84
CA VAL A 103 -1.25 1.45 16.61
C VAL A 103 -1.05 0.31 15.61
N ILE A 104 0.18 -0.18 15.51
CA ILE A 104 0.52 -1.32 14.63
C ILE A 104 -0.16 -2.59 15.11
N SER A 105 -0.14 -2.86 16.42
CA SER A 105 -0.87 -3.99 16.99
C SER A 105 -2.35 -3.93 16.65
N LEU A 106 -2.97 -2.74 16.72
CA LEU A 106 -4.35 -2.55 16.28
C LEU A 106 -4.53 -2.83 14.77
N TYR A 107 -3.59 -2.45 13.91
CA TYR A 107 -3.67 -2.79 12.48
C TYR A 107 -3.64 -4.30 12.27
N TYR A 108 -2.77 -5.03 12.97
CA TYR A 108 -2.69 -6.48 12.82
C TYR A 108 -4.00 -7.23 13.14
N GLU A 109 -4.88 -6.66 13.98
CA GLU A 109 -6.21 -7.24 14.25
C GLU A 109 -7.09 -7.34 12.99
N PHE A 110 -6.82 -6.52 11.96
CA PHE A 110 -7.57 -6.50 10.71
C PHE A 110 -6.88 -7.27 9.57
N ASP A 111 -5.68 -7.81 9.78
CA ASP A 111 -4.87 -8.37 8.69
C ASP A 111 -5.59 -9.48 7.93
N ASP A 112 -6.23 -10.42 8.64
CA ASP A 112 -6.91 -11.54 8.00
C ASP A 112 -8.16 -11.10 7.23
N LEU A 113 -8.88 -10.09 7.72
CA LEU A 113 -9.98 -9.49 6.97
C LEU A 113 -9.47 -8.81 5.69
N VAL A 114 -8.36 -8.09 5.77
CA VAL A 114 -7.75 -7.46 4.59
C VAL A 114 -7.28 -8.50 3.58
N LYS A 115 -6.63 -9.59 4.04
CA LYS A 115 -6.23 -10.69 3.16
C LYS A 115 -7.44 -11.25 2.41
N GLN A 116 -8.53 -11.56 3.11
CA GLN A 116 -9.74 -12.08 2.47
C GLN A 116 -10.29 -11.12 1.41
N ILE A 117 -10.31 -9.81 1.68
CA ILE A 117 -10.73 -8.80 0.69
C ILE A 117 -9.81 -8.78 -0.53
N LEU A 118 -8.49 -8.72 -0.31
CA LEU A 118 -7.50 -8.63 -1.39
C LEU A 118 -7.48 -9.89 -2.27
N LEU A 119 -7.73 -11.05 -1.68
CA LEU A 119 -7.76 -12.34 -2.38
C LEU A 119 -9.14 -12.65 -3.01
N GLY A 120 -10.15 -11.82 -2.75
CA GLY A 120 -11.52 -12.03 -3.23
C GLY A 120 -12.22 -13.23 -2.55
N GLU A 121 -11.82 -13.56 -1.33
CA GLU A 121 -12.35 -14.68 -0.55
C GLU A 121 -13.65 -14.32 0.17
N THR A 122 -14.32 -15.35 0.71
CA THR A 122 -15.48 -15.14 1.57
C THR A 122 -15.05 -14.52 2.90
N LEU A 123 -15.73 -13.43 3.30
CA LEU A 123 -15.41 -12.71 4.54
C LEU A 123 -15.87 -13.51 5.76
N THR A 124 -14.93 -14.21 6.40
CA THR A 124 -15.14 -14.96 7.65
C THR A 124 -14.37 -14.37 8.82
N ALA A 125 -13.28 -13.65 8.55
CA ALA A 125 -12.50 -12.97 9.56
C ALA A 125 -13.30 -11.79 10.14
N ARG A 126 -13.42 -11.77 11.46
CA ARG A 126 -14.03 -10.67 12.21
C ARG A 126 -13.17 -10.39 13.44
N PRO A 127 -12.47 -9.25 13.48
CA PRO A 127 -11.79 -8.86 14.70
C PRO A 127 -12.81 -8.71 15.82
N ALA A 128 -12.46 -9.17 17.03
CA ALA A 128 -13.36 -9.07 18.17
C ALA A 128 -13.50 -7.59 18.60
N GLU A 129 -14.73 -7.14 18.80
CA GLU A 129 -15.03 -5.74 19.17
C GLU A 129 -14.27 -5.28 20.42
N GLN A 130 -14.22 -6.13 21.45
CA GLN A 130 -13.45 -5.87 22.67
C GLN A 130 -11.95 -5.69 22.40
N VAL A 131 -11.38 -6.46 21.48
CA VAL A 131 -9.95 -6.37 21.14
C VAL A 131 -9.67 -5.07 20.37
N ILE A 132 -10.60 -4.65 19.51
CA ILE A 132 -10.52 -3.35 18.82
C ILE A 132 -10.57 -2.21 19.84
N ASP A 133 -11.54 -2.23 20.76
CA ASP A 133 -11.72 -1.18 21.77
C ASP A 133 -10.51 -1.06 22.70
N ASP A 134 -9.97 -2.20 23.14
CA ASP A 134 -8.73 -2.25 23.93
C ASP A 134 -7.54 -1.72 23.13
N GLY A 135 -7.44 -2.08 21.85
CA GLY A 135 -6.40 -1.59 20.94
C GLY A 135 -6.45 -0.07 20.75
N ILE A 136 -7.65 0.48 20.53
CA ILE A 136 -7.86 1.93 20.43
C ILE A 136 -7.47 2.63 21.73
N SER A 137 -7.88 2.06 22.88
CA SER A 137 -7.58 2.63 24.19
C SER A 137 -6.07 2.66 24.46
N ARG A 138 -5.35 1.58 24.13
CA ARG A 138 -3.87 1.53 24.22
C ARG A 138 -3.22 2.53 23.28
N ALA A 139 -3.64 2.57 22.02
CA ALA A 139 -3.10 3.48 21.02
C ALA A 139 -3.31 4.96 21.39
N ALA A 140 -4.45 5.29 22.01
CA ALA A 140 -4.77 6.64 22.46
C ALA A 140 -4.02 7.04 23.74
N ALA A 141 -3.75 6.09 24.65
CA ALA A 141 -2.98 6.32 25.87
C ALA A 141 -1.47 6.44 25.61
N ALA A 142 -1.00 5.93 24.48
CA ALA A 142 0.38 6.03 24.07
C ALA A 142 0.78 7.49 23.83
N ASN A 143 1.54 8.06 24.76
CA ASN A 143 2.32 9.27 24.52
C ASN A 143 3.70 8.85 24.02
N PRO A 144 3.97 8.87 22.70
CA PRO A 144 5.30 8.58 22.20
C PRO A 144 6.23 9.71 22.63
N THR A 145 6.94 9.54 23.74
CA THR A 145 8.08 10.40 24.03
C THR A 145 9.13 10.14 22.96
N THR A 146 9.67 11.21 22.39
CA THR A 146 10.73 11.14 21.36
C THR A 146 11.95 10.33 21.84
N GLN A 147 12.14 10.25 23.17
CA GLN A 147 13.12 9.41 23.84
C GLN A 147 12.89 7.91 23.59
N LYS A 148 11.66 7.42 23.83
CA LYS A 148 11.31 5.99 23.68
C LYS A 148 11.38 5.53 22.22
N ALA A 149 11.00 6.41 21.29
CA ALA A 149 11.14 6.15 19.86
C ALA A 149 12.61 6.06 19.40
N LYS A 150 13.51 6.82 20.03
CA LYS A 150 14.97 6.72 19.76
C LYS A 150 15.57 5.44 20.34
N GLU A 151 15.18 5.07 21.55
CA GLU A 151 15.68 3.87 22.24
C GLU A 151 15.28 2.58 21.51
N ASN A 152 14.07 2.54 20.95
CA ASN A 152 13.56 1.38 20.22
C ASN A 152 13.77 1.47 18.70
N TRP A 153 14.58 2.42 18.22
CA TRP A 153 14.70 2.66 16.80
C TRP A 153 15.38 1.50 16.07
N GLN A 154 14.61 0.84 15.22
CA GLN A 154 15.09 -0.14 14.26
C GLN A 154 15.11 0.48 12.86
N GLN A 155 16.25 0.33 12.20
CA GLN A 155 16.35 0.66 10.78
C GLN A 155 15.54 -0.37 9.98
N ILE A 156 14.50 0.11 9.32
CA ILE A 156 13.67 -0.68 8.43
C ILE A 156 13.96 -0.21 7.01
N ASP A 157 14.09 -1.14 6.08
CA ASP A 157 14.04 -0.86 4.64
C ASP A 157 12.67 -1.27 4.09
N PRO A 158 11.70 -0.33 4.00
CA PRO A 158 10.37 -0.65 3.49
C PRO A 158 10.38 -1.19 2.05
N ALA A 159 11.41 -0.93 1.25
CA ALA A 159 11.51 -1.48 -0.10
C ALA A 159 11.68 -3.00 -0.03
N SER A 160 12.69 -3.45 0.70
CA SER A 160 13.02 -4.86 0.83
C SER A 160 11.94 -5.63 1.55
N VAL A 161 11.37 -5.06 2.62
CA VAL A 161 10.25 -5.67 3.35
C VAL A 161 9.04 -5.85 2.42
N SER A 162 8.70 -4.82 1.64
CA SER A 162 7.57 -4.86 0.71
C SER A 162 7.74 -5.90 -0.40
N GLN A 163 8.95 -6.05 -0.92
CA GLN A 163 9.26 -7.07 -1.92
C GLN A 163 9.12 -8.48 -1.35
N LYS A 164 9.76 -8.76 -0.21
CA LYS A 164 9.65 -10.07 0.46
C LYS A 164 8.22 -10.41 0.82
N PHE A 165 7.47 -9.43 1.31
CA PHE A 165 6.07 -9.60 1.69
C PHE A 165 5.19 -9.92 0.47
N LEU A 166 5.46 -9.32 -0.70
CA LEU A 166 4.75 -9.66 -1.93
C LEU A 166 5.00 -11.11 -2.35
N GLU A 167 6.26 -11.57 -2.25
CA GLU A 167 6.62 -12.96 -2.57
C GLU A 167 5.89 -13.94 -1.64
N GLU A 168 5.85 -13.66 -0.33
CA GLU A 168 5.14 -14.46 0.66
C GLU A 168 3.62 -14.45 0.44
N PHE A 169 3.04 -13.28 0.16
CA PHE A 169 1.60 -13.11 -0.08
C PHE A 169 1.14 -13.88 -1.32
N LEU A 170 1.92 -13.84 -2.41
CA LEU A 170 1.63 -14.56 -3.64
C LEU A 170 1.94 -16.06 -3.56
N HIS A 171 2.79 -16.50 -2.63
CA HIS A 171 3.08 -17.93 -2.44
C HIS A 171 1.85 -18.73 -1.97
N HIS A 172 0.86 -18.05 -1.39
CA HIS A 172 -0.42 -18.67 -1.03
C HIS A 172 -1.33 -18.92 -2.26
N TYR A 173 -0.89 -18.55 -3.46
CA TYR A 173 -1.64 -18.59 -4.72
C TYR A 173 -1.04 -19.53 -5.78
N ALA A 174 0.07 -20.22 -5.49
CA ALA A 174 0.76 -21.17 -6.37
C ALA A 174 0.64 -22.60 -5.83
#